data_AF-A0A317ISM6-F1
#
_entry.id   AF-A0A317ISM6-F1
#
_cell.length_a   1.000
_cell.length_b   1.000
_cell.length_c   1.000
_cell.angle_alpha   90.00
_cell.angle_beta   90.00
_cell.angle_gamma   90.00
#
_symmetry.space_group_name_H-M   'P 1'
#
loop_
_entity.id
_entity.type
_entity.pdbx_description
1 polymer ?
#
loop_
_entity_poly.entity_id
_entity_poly.type
_entity_poly.pdbx_seq_one_letter_code
_entity_poly.pdbx_strand_id
1 'polypeptide(L)'
;MVRVLEATVPLHSKELPHTHPWPSVFFEQTSPKEQPWQTVNIRWSQGGPSKGFPDADRDRHNLLIEVKNVDCQPAASAPLPDTDAVKIHDPNITVALENSYVRVLSVRVPPGEKEPWHTHTWPAVVVYFRLPPSRRLLQDGTTVPRAELKEMQISFDANSQPMHSVENLGTVLYQAYRVELKPTTKTPVTQAAAR
;
A
#
# COMPACT_ATOMS: atom_id res chain seq x y z
N MET A 1 -1.31 8.92 -11.35
CA MET A 1 -1.58 7.60 -11.97
C MET A 1 -0.60 6.59 -11.39
N VAL A 2 -1.02 5.35 -11.13
CA VAL A 2 -0.18 4.30 -10.51
C VAL A 2 0.04 3.12 -11.47
N ARG A 3 1.10 2.34 -11.25
CA ARG A 3 1.28 0.98 -11.82
C ARG A 3 1.62 0.03 -10.69
N VAL A 4 1.07 -1.17 -10.74
CA VAL A 4 1.40 -2.23 -9.78
C VAL A 4 2.14 -3.33 -10.52
N LEU A 5 3.29 -3.75 -10.00
CA LEU A 5 4.10 -4.83 -10.54
C LEU A 5 4.34 -5.86 -9.45
N GLU A 6 4.02 -7.12 -9.73
CA GLU A 6 4.41 -8.26 -8.92
C GLU A 6 5.56 -8.99 -9.62
N ALA A 7 6.62 -9.29 -8.88
CA ALA A 7 7.80 -9.95 -9.40
C ALA A 7 8.21 -11.11 -8.49
N THR A 8 8.36 -12.29 -9.08
CA THR A 8 8.90 -13.47 -8.41
C THR A 8 10.21 -13.84 -9.07
N VAL A 9 11.29 -13.87 -8.29
CA VAL A 9 12.63 -14.25 -8.75
C VAL A 9 13.06 -15.49 -7.99
N PRO A 10 12.95 -16.69 -8.61
CA PRO A 10 13.34 -17.93 -7.95
C PRO A 10 14.82 -17.98 -7.60
N LEU A 11 15.17 -18.78 -6.58
CA LEU A 11 16.56 -19.18 -6.32
C LEU A 11 17.22 -19.71 -7.61
N HIS A 12 18.47 -19.33 -7.84
CA HIS A 12 19.28 -19.66 -9.01
C HIS A 12 18.76 -19.18 -10.37
N SER A 13 17.83 -18.24 -10.37
CA SER A 13 17.39 -17.59 -11.60
C SER A 13 18.23 -16.36 -11.95
N LYS A 14 18.22 -16.00 -13.24
CA LYS A 14 18.85 -14.79 -13.76
C LYS A 14 17.83 -13.66 -13.85
N GLU A 15 18.16 -12.50 -13.31
CA GLU A 15 17.44 -11.25 -13.56
C GLU A 15 18.25 -10.37 -14.51
N LEU A 16 17.68 -10.03 -15.68
CA LEU A 16 18.34 -9.16 -16.64
C LEU A 16 18.36 -7.71 -16.13
N PRO A 17 19.37 -6.90 -16.51
CA PRO A 17 19.30 -5.46 -16.31
C PRO A 17 18.00 -4.88 -16.87
N HIS A 18 17.32 -4.06 -16.08
CA HIS A 18 16.05 -3.43 -16.44
C HIS A 18 15.92 -2.09 -15.71
N THR A 19 14.86 -1.34 -15.97
CA THR A 19 14.63 -0.03 -15.35
C THR A 19 13.24 0.04 -14.76
N HIS A 20 13.16 0.54 -13.53
CA HIS A 20 11.92 0.97 -12.90
C HIS A 20 11.83 2.49 -13.03
N PRO A 21 11.16 3.03 -14.06
CA PRO A 21 11.25 4.46 -14.38
C PRO A 21 10.59 5.37 -13.35
N TRP A 22 9.74 4.83 -12.48
CA TRP A 22 8.98 5.58 -11.50
C TRP A 22 9.36 5.20 -10.08
N PRO A 23 9.32 6.15 -9.13
CA PRO A 23 9.48 5.81 -7.74
C PRO A 23 8.30 4.96 -7.26
N SER A 24 8.55 4.14 -6.24
CA SER A 24 7.57 3.16 -5.79
C SER A 24 7.61 2.90 -4.29
N VAL A 25 6.47 2.48 -3.76
CA VAL A 25 6.44 1.70 -2.54
C VAL A 25 6.80 0.26 -2.91
N PHE A 26 7.88 -0.22 -2.33
CA PHE A 26 8.42 -1.55 -2.58
C PHE A 26 8.13 -2.44 -1.37
N PHE A 27 7.35 -3.49 -1.58
CA PHE A 27 7.12 -4.56 -0.62
C PHE A 27 8.02 -5.74 -0.99
N GLU A 28 8.88 -6.15 -0.06
CA GLU A 28 9.62 -7.42 -0.14
C GLU A 28 8.97 -8.39 0.82
N GLN A 29 8.54 -9.55 0.33
CA GLN A 29 8.18 -10.65 1.23
C GLN A 29 9.42 -11.07 2.04
N THR A 30 9.24 -11.16 3.36
CA THR A 30 10.26 -11.67 4.28
C THR A 30 9.88 -13.01 4.90
N SER A 31 8.63 -13.44 4.74
CA SER A 31 8.18 -14.78 5.13
C SER A 31 8.62 -15.84 4.12
N PRO A 32 8.72 -17.12 4.54
CA PRO A 32 8.95 -18.24 3.63
C PRO A 32 7.90 -18.31 2.51
N LYS A 33 8.28 -18.91 1.37
CA LYS A 33 7.42 -19.03 0.18
C LYS A 33 6.09 -19.74 0.46
N GLU A 34 6.10 -20.68 1.41
CA GLU A 34 4.93 -21.45 1.84
C GLU A 34 3.95 -20.63 2.68
N GLN A 35 4.38 -19.45 3.15
CA GLN A 35 3.58 -18.50 3.92
C GLN A 35 3.62 -17.13 3.23
N PRO A 36 3.05 -17.01 2.00
CA PRO A 36 3.19 -15.82 1.20
C PRO A 36 2.64 -14.59 1.93
N TRP A 37 3.39 -13.50 1.83
CA TRP A 37 3.05 -12.16 2.33
C TRP A 37 2.71 -12.02 3.82
N GLN A 38 2.95 -13.05 4.63
CA GLN A 38 2.70 -13.00 6.07
C GLN A 38 3.54 -11.91 6.76
N THR A 39 4.79 -11.76 6.33
CA THR A 39 5.65 -10.65 6.74
C THR A 39 6.27 -9.99 5.52
N VAL A 40 6.42 -8.67 5.60
CA VAL A 40 6.98 -7.85 4.52
C VAL A 40 7.92 -6.80 5.09
N ASN A 41 8.96 -6.48 4.33
CA ASN A 41 9.68 -5.23 4.47
C ASN A 41 9.10 -4.21 3.49
N ILE A 42 8.94 -2.97 3.93
CA ILE A 42 8.37 -1.88 3.13
C ILE A 42 9.37 -0.76 3.05
N ARG A 43 9.70 -0.34 1.83
CA ARG A 43 10.63 0.76 1.60
C ARG A 43 10.20 1.64 0.44
N TRP A 44 10.68 2.88 0.47
CA TRP A 44 10.60 3.77 -0.69
C TRP A 44 11.74 3.44 -1.67
N SER A 45 11.39 3.33 -2.95
CA SER A 45 12.35 3.25 -4.05
C SER A 45 12.24 4.53 -4.87
N GLN A 46 13.38 5.17 -5.18
CA GLN A 46 13.40 6.32 -6.10
C GLN A 46 13.19 5.91 -7.56
N GLY A 47 13.09 4.61 -7.85
CA GLY A 47 13.19 4.10 -9.22
C GLY A 47 14.63 4.18 -9.73
N GLY A 48 14.79 3.95 -11.03
CA GLY A 48 16.07 3.97 -11.73
C GLY A 48 16.48 2.60 -12.30
N PRO A 49 17.71 2.52 -12.83
CA PRO A 49 18.24 1.30 -13.42
C PRO A 49 18.55 0.24 -12.35
N SER A 50 18.11 -0.99 -12.60
CA SER A 50 18.57 -2.19 -11.90
C SER A 50 19.63 -2.88 -12.74
N LYS A 51 20.75 -3.25 -12.10
CA LYS A 51 21.82 -4.02 -12.76
C LYS A 51 21.40 -5.48 -13.02
N GLY A 52 20.31 -5.95 -12.41
CA GLY A 52 19.98 -7.37 -12.35
C GLY A 52 21.08 -8.19 -11.66
N PHE A 53 21.00 -9.50 -11.80
CA PHE A 53 22.02 -10.43 -11.31
C PHE A 53 22.02 -11.72 -12.13
N PRO A 54 23.18 -12.35 -12.33
CA PRO A 54 23.30 -13.58 -13.12
C PRO A 54 22.71 -14.81 -12.42
N ASP A 55 22.72 -14.83 -11.09
CA ASP A 55 22.34 -15.95 -10.24
C ASP A 55 21.74 -15.43 -8.93
N ALA A 56 20.46 -15.73 -8.69
CA ALA A 56 19.76 -15.36 -7.47
C ALA A 56 20.23 -16.24 -6.30
N ASP A 57 20.65 -15.61 -5.19
CA ASP A 57 21.04 -16.25 -3.93
C ASP A 57 19.86 -16.64 -3.01
N ARG A 58 18.63 -16.22 -3.37
CA ARG A 58 17.39 -16.52 -2.65
C ARG A 58 16.17 -16.35 -3.54
N ASP A 59 15.07 -17.01 -3.17
CA ASP A 59 13.76 -16.67 -3.69
C ASP A 59 13.38 -15.23 -3.27
N ARG A 60 12.85 -14.45 -4.21
CA ARG A 60 12.31 -13.11 -3.96
C ARG A 60 10.88 -13.06 -4.45
N HIS A 61 10.00 -12.44 -3.67
CA HIS A 61 8.62 -12.15 -4.05
C HIS A 61 8.33 -10.71 -3.66
N ASN A 62 8.19 -9.87 -4.68
CA ASN A 62 8.21 -8.42 -4.55
C ASN A 62 6.95 -7.82 -5.16
N LEU A 63 6.41 -6.78 -4.53
CA LEU A 63 5.32 -5.99 -5.05
C LEU A 63 5.75 -4.52 -5.08
N LEU A 64 5.65 -3.90 -6.25
CA LEU A 64 5.97 -2.49 -6.44
C LEU A 64 4.71 -1.74 -6.79
N ILE A 65 4.38 -0.72 -5.99
CA ILE A 65 3.35 0.27 -6.33
C ILE A 65 4.08 1.52 -6.80
N GLU A 66 4.23 1.63 -8.12
CA GLU A 66 4.90 2.72 -8.81
C GLU A 66 3.96 3.92 -8.98
N VAL A 67 4.49 5.11 -8.66
CA VAL A 67 3.78 6.39 -8.71
C VAL A 67 4.24 7.14 -9.96
N LYS A 68 3.40 7.19 -11.00
CA LYS A 68 3.80 7.70 -12.33
C LYS A 68 3.92 9.21 -12.43
N ASN A 69 3.19 9.96 -11.60
CA ASN A 69 3.11 11.41 -11.68
C ASN A 69 3.81 12.02 -10.46
N VAL A 70 5.14 12.07 -10.49
CA VAL A 70 5.95 12.74 -9.44
C VAL A 70 6.46 14.11 -9.85
N ASP A 71 6.03 14.62 -11.02
CA ASP A 71 6.38 15.95 -11.58
C ASP A 71 5.80 17.14 -10.80
N CYS A 72 5.32 16.89 -9.59
CA CYS A 72 4.64 17.83 -8.73
C CYS A 72 5.32 17.78 -7.37
N GLN A 73 5.59 18.95 -6.79
CA GLN A 73 6.09 18.99 -5.42
C GLN A 73 5.04 18.32 -4.52
N PRO A 74 5.47 17.45 -3.59
CA PRO A 74 4.59 16.84 -2.62
C PRO A 74 3.85 17.94 -1.84
N ALA A 75 2.53 17.81 -1.67
CA ALA A 75 1.83 18.76 -0.81
C ALA A 75 2.46 18.69 0.58
N ALA A 76 3.01 19.80 1.06
CA ALA A 76 3.42 19.93 2.44
C ALA A 76 2.22 19.57 3.33
N SER A 77 2.45 18.67 4.30
CA SER A 77 1.54 18.22 5.37
C SER A 77 0.07 18.64 5.17
N ALA A 78 -0.64 17.95 4.26
CA ALA A 78 -2.06 18.19 4.10
C ALA A 78 -2.76 17.85 5.43
N PRO A 79 -3.59 18.75 5.99
CA PRO A 79 -4.23 18.51 7.27
C PRO A 79 -5.15 17.30 7.18
N LEU A 80 -5.03 16.40 8.15
CA LEU A 80 -5.90 15.24 8.30
C LEU A 80 -7.15 15.66 9.09
N PRO A 81 -8.36 15.20 8.72
CA PRO A 81 -9.56 15.37 9.54
C PRO A 81 -9.39 14.65 10.88
N ASP A 82 -10.07 15.10 11.92
CA ASP A 82 -10.04 14.48 13.26
C ASP A 82 -10.56 13.03 13.24
N THR A 83 -11.28 12.64 12.18
CA THR A 83 -11.80 11.30 11.95
C THR A 83 -10.85 10.41 11.13
N ASP A 84 -9.67 10.87 10.73
CA ASP A 84 -8.69 10.03 10.02
C ASP A 84 -8.21 8.90 10.93
N ALA A 85 -8.04 7.70 10.38
CA ALA A 85 -7.60 6.51 11.12
C ALA A 85 -6.36 6.75 12.00
N VAL A 86 -5.38 7.52 11.49
CA VAL A 86 -4.15 7.84 12.24
C VAL A 86 -4.41 8.87 13.34
N LYS A 87 -5.32 9.83 13.11
CA LYS A 87 -5.69 10.87 14.07
C LYS A 87 -6.47 10.32 15.26
N ILE A 88 -7.37 9.38 15.03
CA ILE A 88 -8.13 8.74 16.10
C ILE A 88 -7.35 7.65 16.84
N HIS A 89 -6.12 7.35 16.40
CA HIS A 89 -5.29 6.27 16.93
C HIS A 89 -5.98 4.90 16.87
N ASP A 90 -6.51 4.53 15.70
CA ASP A 90 -7.09 3.19 15.50
C ASP A 90 -6.05 2.11 15.87
N PRO A 91 -6.34 1.24 16.85
CA PRO A 91 -5.36 0.25 17.33
C PRO A 91 -5.01 -0.83 16.29
N ASN A 92 -5.82 -0.98 15.23
CA ASN A 92 -5.58 -1.94 14.15
C ASN A 92 -4.75 -1.34 13.00
N ILE A 93 -4.42 -0.05 13.07
CA ILE A 93 -3.77 0.68 11.99
C ILE A 93 -2.46 1.31 12.46
N THR A 94 -1.37 1.06 11.74
CA THR A 94 -0.07 1.68 11.99
C THR A 94 0.48 2.31 10.71
N VAL A 95 1.24 3.40 10.86
CA VAL A 95 1.97 4.01 9.74
C VAL A 95 3.26 3.22 9.51
N ALA A 96 3.29 2.41 8.45
CA ALA A 96 4.44 1.57 8.10
C ALA A 96 5.52 2.34 7.33
N LEU A 97 5.11 3.32 6.53
CA LEU A 97 5.98 4.23 5.81
C LEU A 97 5.21 5.51 5.53
N GLU A 98 5.84 6.66 5.72
CA GLU A 98 5.25 7.93 5.31
C GLU A 98 6.33 8.84 4.74
N ASN A 99 6.05 9.41 3.58
CA ASN A 99 6.89 10.41 2.97
C ASN A 99 6.03 11.48 2.30
N SER A 100 6.69 12.30 1.50
CA SER A 100 6.12 13.35 0.68
C SER A 100 5.05 12.90 -0.33
N TYR A 101 5.16 11.69 -0.89
CA TYR A 101 4.29 11.20 -1.96
C TYR A 101 3.16 10.31 -1.43
N VAL A 102 3.44 9.53 -0.39
CA VAL A 102 2.54 8.47 0.08
C VAL A 102 2.52 8.35 1.59
N ARG A 103 1.42 7.79 2.10
CA ARG A 103 1.33 7.20 3.45
C ARG A 103 0.92 5.73 3.29
N VAL A 104 1.69 4.84 3.87
CA VAL A 104 1.42 3.39 3.85
C VAL A 104 0.90 3.01 5.23
N LEU A 105 -0.37 2.64 5.28
CA LEU A 105 -1.02 2.16 6.49
C LEU A 105 -0.99 0.63 6.50
N SER A 106 -0.45 0.03 7.55
CA SER A 106 -0.62 -1.40 7.84
C SER A 106 -1.91 -1.59 8.60
N VAL A 107 -2.84 -2.37 8.03
CA VAL A 107 -4.14 -2.69 8.61
C VAL A 107 -4.11 -4.13 9.09
N ARG A 108 -4.28 -4.34 10.39
CA ARG A 108 -4.22 -5.63 11.07
C ARG A 108 -5.39 -5.78 12.02
N VAL A 109 -6.46 -6.43 11.58
CA VAL A 109 -7.66 -6.66 12.41
C VAL A 109 -7.68 -8.11 12.88
N PRO A 110 -7.49 -8.39 14.19
CA PRO A 110 -7.52 -9.75 14.72
C PRO A 110 -8.87 -10.46 14.49
N PRO A 111 -8.93 -11.79 14.58
CA PRO A 111 -10.19 -12.54 14.50
C PRO A 111 -11.23 -12.03 15.52
N GLY A 112 -12.45 -11.77 15.06
CA GLY A 112 -13.55 -11.28 15.90
C GLY A 112 -13.48 -9.80 16.26
N GLU A 113 -12.41 -9.10 15.92
CA GLU A 113 -12.25 -7.68 16.21
C GLU A 113 -12.90 -6.80 15.15
N LYS A 114 -13.23 -5.58 15.59
CA LYS A 114 -13.83 -4.54 14.76
C LYS A 114 -13.06 -3.23 14.91
N GLU A 115 -12.73 -2.62 13.78
CA GLU A 115 -12.11 -1.31 13.75
C GLU A 115 -13.05 -0.23 14.33
N PRO A 116 -12.54 0.75 15.08
CA PRO A 116 -13.29 1.97 15.35
C PRO A 116 -13.70 2.66 14.06
N TRP A 117 -14.77 3.46 14.12
CA TRP A 117 -15.23 4.24 12.98
C TRP A 117 -14.19 5.28 12.59
N HIS A 118 -13.73 5.25 11.34
CA HIS A 118 -12.72 6.18 10.84
C HIS A 118 -12.90 6.48 9.35
N THR A 119 -12.13 7.46 8.87
CA THR A 119 -12.02 7.85 7.46
C THR A 119 -10.60 7.59 6.94
N HIS A 120 -10.47 7.47 5.62
CA HIS A 120 -9.18 7.56 4.93
C HIS A 120 -9.16 8.76 4.01
N THR A 121 -8.22 9.67 4.25
CA THR A 121 -8.22 11.01 3.65
C THR A 121 -7.95 11.01 2.14
N TRP A 122 -7.16 10.08 1.62
CA TRP A 122 -6.67 10.14 0.25
C TRP A 122 -7.05 8.89 -0.58
N PRO A 123 -7.06 9.02 -1.93
CA PRO A 123 -7.11 7.86 -2.82
C PRO A 123 -5.99 6.87 -2.49
N ALA A 124 -6.24 5.57 -2.70
CA ALA A 124 -5.27 4.56 -2.29
C ALA A 124 -5.23 3.36 -3.23
N VAL A 125 -4.05 2.74 -3.33
CA VAL A 125 -3.94 1.34 -3.72
C VAL A 125 -4.04 0.51 -2.45
N VAL A 126 -4.98 -0.42 -2.39
CA VAL A 126 -5.13 -1.34 -1.24
C VAL A 126 -4.65 -2.72 -1.65
N VAL A 127 -3.69 -3.25 -0.90
CA VAL A 127 -3.15 -4.59 -1.08
C VAL A 127 -3.68 -5.46 0.05
N TYR A 128 -4.53 -6.42 -0.28
CA TYR A 128 -5.03 -7.42 0.66
C TYR A 128 -4.15 -8.67 0.55
N PHE A 129 -3.18 -8.80 1.45
CA PHE A 129 -2.37 -10.02 1.54
C PHE A 129 -3.15 -11.16 2.19
N ARG A 130 -4.07 -10.83 3.10
CA ARG A 130 -5.00 -11.79 3.70
C ARG A 130 -6.31 -11.10 4.02
N LEU A 131 -7.39 -11.53 3.37
CA LEU A 131 -8.75 -11.08 3.68
C LEU A 131 -9.56 -12.29 4.15
N PRO A 132 -9.72 -12.50 5.46
CA PRO A 132 -10.72 -13.45 5.97
C PRO A 132 -12.14 -12.98 5.63
N PRO A 133 -13.17 -13.83 5.81
CA PRO A 133 -14.55 -13.38 5.82
C PRO A 133 -14.69 -12.15 6.71
N SER A 134 -15.23 -11.07 6.18
CA SER A 134 -15.34 -9.81 6.90
C SER A 134 -16.55 -9.03 6.43
N ARG A 135 -16.92 -7.98 7.16
CA ARG A 135 -17.92 -7.02 6.72
C ARG A 135 -17.41 -5.60 6.85
N ARG A 136 -17.83 -4.74 5.93
CA ARG A 136 -17.66 -3.29 6.03
C ARG A 136 -18.99 -2.67 6.43
N LEU A 137 -18.96 -1.85 7.47
CA LEU A 137 -20.11 -1.10 7.98
C LEU A 137 -20.01 0.34 7.45
N LEU A 138 -21.10 0.85 6.90
CA LEU A 138 -21.20 2.20 6.36
C LEU A 138 -22.12 3.06 7.23
N GLN A 139 -21.96 4.39 7.20
CA GLN A 139 -22.74 5.31 8.03
C GLN A 139 -24.25 5.31 7.75
N ASP A 140 -24.66 4.90 6.55
CA ASP A 140 -26.08 4.78 6.16
C ASP A 140 -26.74 3.51 6.72
N GLY A 141 -26.02 2.71 7.53
CA GLY A 141 -26.47 1.44 8.08
C GLY A 141 -26.23 0.25 7.15
N THR A 142 -25.74 0.48 5.92
CA THR A 142 -25.43 -0.58 4.98
C THR A 142 -24.28 -1.43 5.50
N THR A 143 -24.45 -2.76 5.41
CA THR A 143 -23.39 -3.73 5.67
C THR A 143 -22.99 -4.41 4.37
N VAL A 144 -21.72 -4.26 3.98
CA VAL A 144 -21.16 -4.88 2.77
C VAL A 144 -20.36 -6.11 3.19
N PRO A 145 -20.85 -7.34 2.93
CA PRO A 145 -20.08 -8.54 3.19
C PRO A 145 -18.90 -8.63 2.22
N ARG A 146 -17.79 -9.19 2.70
CA ARG A 146 -16.60 -9.49 1.89
C ARG A 146 -16.23 -10.94 2.11
N ALA A 147 -16.21 -11.69 1.01
CA ALA A 147 -15.77 -13.06 1.01
C ALA A 147 -14.28 -13.15 1.35
N GLU A 148 -13.86 -14.31 1.81
CA GLU A 148 -12.45 -14.63 1.95
C GLU A 148 -11.73 -14.54 0.60
N LEU A 149 -10.53 -13.97 0.59
CA LEU A 149 -9.64 -14.06 -0.56
C LEU A 149 -8.71 -15.26 -0.42
N LYS A 150 -8.62 -16.06 -1.49
CA LYS A 150 -7.72 -17.21 -1.57
C LYS A 150 -6.28 -16.81 -1.95
N GLU A 151 -6.12 -15.63 -2.53
CA GLU A 151 -4.86 -15.10 -3.03
C GLU A 151 -4.80 -13.59 -2.76
N MET A 152 -3.63 -12.99 -2.95
CA MET A 152 -3.48 -11.55 -2.84
C MET A 152 -4.43 -10.84 -3.82
N GLN A 153 -5.15 -9.82 -3.34
CA GLN A 153 -5.95 -8.94 -4.19
C GLN A 153 -5.47 -7.51 -4.05
N ILE A 154 -5.57 -6.77 -5.14
CA ILE A 154 -5.21 -5.35 -5.19
C ILE A 154 -6.40 -4.57 -5.73
N SER A 155 -6.80 -3.51 -5.02
CA SER A 155 -7.82 -2.58 -5.46
C SER A 155 -7.27 -1.16 -5.57
N PHE A 156 -7.91 -0.34 -6.39
CA PHE A 156 -7.66 1.09 -6.44
C PHE A 156 -8.91 1.84 -5.97
N ASP A 157 -8.80 2.47 -4.82
CA ASP A 157 -9.82 3.36 -4.28
C ASP A 157 -9.54 4.76 -4.82
N ALA A 158 -10.30 5.18 -5.84
CA ALA A 158 -10.04 6.42 -6.57
C ALA A 158 -10.28 7.71 -5.75
N ASN A 159 -10.96 7.60 -4.61
CA ASN A 159 -11.36 8.71 -3.75
C ASN A 159 -10.98 8.45 -2.29
N SER A 160 -11.11 9.46 -1.43
CA SER A 160 -11.12 9.29 0.02
C SER A 160 -12.16 8.24 0.42
N GLN A 161 -11.84 7.39 1.39
CA GLN A 161 -12.82 6.45 1.93
C GLN A 161 -13.61 7.16 3.04
N PRO A 162 -14.94 7.28 2.91
CA PRO A 162 -15.76 7.94 3.91
C PRO A 162 -15.78 7.13 5.21
N MET A 163 -16.43 7.69 6.22
CA MET A 163 -16.55 7.08 7.53
C MET A 163 -17.08 5.65 7.43
N HIS A 164 -16.29 4.70 7.92
CA HIS A 164 -16.61 3.28 7.87
C HIS A 164 -15.95 2.54 9.03
N SER A 165 -16.31 1.27 9.19
CA SER A 165 -15.65 0.32 10.09
C SER A 165 -15.56 -1.04 9.41
N VAL A 166 -14.54 -1.82 9.72
CA VAL A 166 -14.40 -3.22 9.30
C VAL A 166 -14.46 -4.13 10.50
N GLU A 167 -15.17 -5.24 10.34
CA GLU A 167 -15.14 -6.35 11.30
C GLU A 167 -14.61 -7.62 10.64
N ASN A 168 -13.65 -8.26 11.30
CA ASN A 168 -13.12 -9.55 10.90
C ASN A 168 -14.01 -10.67 11.45
N LEU A 169 -14.72 -11.37 10.57
CA LEU A 169 -15.64 -12.46 10.91
C LEU A 169 -14.98 -13.84 10.80
N GLY A 170 -13.72 -13.89 10.38
CA GLY A 170 -12.96 -15.13 10.24
C GLY A 170 -12.20 -15.52 11.50
N THR A 171 -11.37 -16.55 11.35
CA THR A 171 -10.54 -17.12 12.42
C THR A 171 -9.06 -16.80 12.25
N VAL A 172 -8.70 -16.03 11.22
CA VAL A 172 -7.32 -15.62 10.91
C VAL A 172 -7.22 -14.10 10.83
N LEU A 173 -5.99 -13.59 10.93
CA LEU A 173 -5.71 -12.16 10.85
C LEU A 173 -6.20 -11.57 9.52
N TYR A 174 -6.91 -10.44 9.58
CA TYR A 174 -7.08 -9.54 8.45
C TYR A 174 -5.78 -8.76 8.25
N GLN A 175 -5.17 -8.86 7.07
CA GLN A 175 -3.92 -8.18 6.76
C GLN A 175 -4.01 -7.46 5.42
N ALA A 176 -4.01 -6.13 5.49
CA ALA A 176 -3.94 -5.28 4.31
C ALA A 176 -2.90 -4.16 4.48
N TYR A 177 -2.47 -3.61 3.35
CA TYR A 177 -1.71 -2.37 3.31
C TYR A 177 -2.43 -1.38 2.41
N ARG A 178 -2.71 -0.19 2.95
CA ARG A 178 -3.31 0.91 2.21
C ARG A 178 -2.22 1.91 1.85
N VAL A 179 -1.85 1.95 0.57
CA VAL A 179 -0.90 2.94 0.02
C VAL A 179 -1.69 4.15 -0.43
N GLU A 180 -1.84 5.10 0.48
CA GLU A 180 -2.54 6.35 0.24
C GLU A 180 -1.65 7.32 -0.55
N LEU A 181 -2.22 7.88 -1.61
CA LEU A 181 -1.56 8.77 -2.56
C LEU A 181 -1.80 10.22 -2.13
N LYS A 182 -0.79 10.86 -1.54
CA LYS A 182 -0.92 12.24 -1.09
C LYS A 182 -1.15 13.16 -2.30
N PRO A 183 -1.94 14.25 -2.13
CA PRO A 183 -2.10 15.23 -3.19
C PRO A 183 -0.75 15.82 -3.55
N THR A 184 -0.55 16.07 -4.83
CA THR A 184 0.66 16.71 -5.35
C THR A 184 0.28 18.06 -5.92
N THR A 185 1.00 19.12 -5.58
CA THR A 185 0.80 20.43 -6.22
C THR A 185 1.63 20.53 -7.49
N LYS A 186 1.02 20.89 -8.62
CA LYS A 186 1.78 21.27 -9.82
C LYS A 186 2.59 22.53 -9.50
N THR A 187 3.89 22.38 -9.24
CA THR A 187 4.80 23.51 -9.26
C THR A 187 5.24 23.72 -10.72
N PRO A 188 5.10 24.92 -11.30
CA PRO A 188 5.69 25.21 -12.59
C PRO A 188 7.21 25.01 -12.48
N VAL A 189 7.79 24.18 -13.36
CA VAL A 189 9.25 24.13 -13.50
C VAL A 189 9.69 25.51 -13.99
N THR A 190 10.24 26.33 -13.09
CA THR A 190 10.97 27.52 -13.50
C THR A 190 12.25 27.01 -14.15
N GLN A 191 12.33 27.04 -15.47
CA GLN A 191 13.60 26.86 -16.16
C GLN A 191 14.58 27.88 -15.58
N ALA A 192 15.65 27.39 -14.95
CA ALA A 192 16.77 28.24 -14.62
C ALA A 192 17.31 28.80 -15.93
N ALA A 193 17.19 30.11 -16.13
CA ALA A 193 17.83 30.79 -17.24
C ALA A 193 19.33 30.56 -17.11
N ALA A 194 19.92 29.93 -18.13
CA ALA A 194 21.36 29.84 -18.28
C ALA A 194 21.95 31.25 -18.26
N ARG A 195 22.96 31.46 -17.41
CA ARG A 195 23.89 32.60 -17.50
C ARG A 195 25.18 32.12 -18.13
#